data_AF-A0A960SQ84-F1
#
_entry.id   AF-A0A960SQ84-F1
#
_cell.length_a   1.000
_cell.length_b   1.000
_cell.length_c   1.000
_cell.angle_alpha   90.00
_cell.angle_beta   90.00
_cell.angle_gamma   90.00
#
_symmetry.space_group_name_H-M   'P 1'
#
loop_
_entity.id
_entity.type
_entity.pdbx_description
1 polymer ?
#
loop_
_entity_poly.entity_id
_entity_poly.type
_entity_poly.pdbx_seq_one_letter_code
_entity_poly.pdbx_strand_id
1 'polypeptide(L)'
;MWNLHWTANYGSPDFKLNGQEGRDTWTVESATLAPDHRSVFLKVPEIQPVMQAHLVFNLRTEAGDPLRNFIHHTIHKLGSKSGAEMIGAQTVAAVKSEEIRLGEEAPGLLQTLTSLEDPEVSDTRVARLAATYVPCGTAPSPWLPPRRFRSVWQGYLKSDLNDDMRFHLAGNGQAVLRLNGQEVLRGELKASAGLAGEPVPVKRGLNRLELHFFAPDGYQDAAVRLSWQSERIPLEPVPATALVHDASLPEARKAVAVREGRALFGSHLCVNCHQPENPFRMPPMPELKADAPAFDDLAKRLNPDWLRRYLIDPKAVRPDGRMPQVLGGSYAGRTTEAFDIAAFLLEQSPEVPRSRSTPPDPKDVANGGRLFAELGCVGCHQVEGEPVLSGDPRISLKHVAAKWRPEALPEFLQAPDRHYAWTRMPTFPLSDEQALALAAYLIAKSAPVPNPGGRPDPASPPRVASRETVEAKGCLSCHRLNDSEPPALGPGLEALFAGDWGRGCVADDADGRGTAPDFAFTAAEREALRAFAANDGLQSLSRRVPEEFAARQYSELRCNGCHTRDGQPDVWTQVSALAADAGADG
;
A
#
# COMPACT_ATOMS: atom_id res chain seq x y z
N MET A 1 -4.97 28.97 -16.60
CA MET A 1 -5.05 29.61 -17.94
C MET A 1 -5.34 28.52 -18.97
N TRP A 2 -6.01 28.86 -20.07
CA TRP A 2 -6.44 27.89 -21.07
C TRP A 2 -6.70 28.54 -22.44
N ASN A 3 -6.59 27.73 -23.48
CA ASN A 3 -7.06 28.00 -24.83
C ASN A 3 -8.44 27.38 -25.04
N LEU A 4 -9.11 27.87 -26.08
CA LEU A 4 -10.40 27.36 -26.53
C LEU A 4 -10.23 26.85 -27.96
N HIS A 5 -10.86 25.73 -28.27
CA HIS A 5 -10.99 25.28 -29.65
C HIS A 5 -12.32 25.77 -30.19
N TRP A 6 -12.28 26.52 -31.29
CA TRP A 6 -13.50 26.89 -31.99
C TRP A 6 -14.09 25.64 -32.65
N THR A 7 -15.21 25.16 -32.12
CA THR A 7 -15.99 24.06 -32.70
C THR A 7 -17.37 24.56 -33.11
N ALA A 8 -18.02 23.84 -34.03
CA ALA A 8 -19.40 24.13 -34.42
C ALA A 8 -20.42 23.78 -33.32
N ASN A 9 -20.00 23.02 -32.30
CA ASN A 9 -20.84 22.64 -31.17
C ASN A 9 -20.83 23.74 -30.10
N TYR A 10 -21.95 23.90 -29.39
CA TYR A 10 -22.04 24.89 -28.32
C TYR A 10 -21.17 24.48 -27.12
N GLY A 11 -20.22 25.34 -26.76
CA GLY A 11 -19.23 25.09 -25.70
C GLY A 11 -17.91 24.54 -26.26
N SER A 12 -16.80 25.00 -25.68
CA SER A 12 -15.47 24.44 -25.89
C SER A 12 -14.96 23.95 -24.55
N PRO A 13 -14.36 22.74 -24.48
CA PRO A 13 -13.51 22.37 -23.35
C PRO A 13 -12.39 23.40 -23.16
N ASP A 14 -11.85 23.45 -21.94
CA ASP A 14 -10.64 24.20 -21.66
C ASP A 14 -9.44 23.38 -22.14
N PHE A 15 -8.52 23.99 -22.90
CA PHE A 15 -7.31 23.33 -23.36
C PHE A 15 -6.07 23.97 -22.75
N LYS A 16 -5.13 23.15 -22.31
CA LYS A 16 -3.76 23.57 -21.98
C LYS A 16 -3.05 24.11 -23.22
N LEU A 17 -1.98 24.87 -23.02
CA LEU A 17 -1.12 25.41 -24.07
C LEU A 17 -0.47 24.31 -24.93
N ASN A 18 -0.33 23.10 -24.38
CA ASN A 18 0.17 21.93 -25.11
C ASN A 18 -0.92 21.17 -25.92
N GLY A 19 -2.17 21.65 -25.90
CA GLY A 19 -3.30 21.08 -26.64
C GLY A 19 -4.07 19.96 -25.91
N GLN A 20 -3.65 19.56 -24.71
CA GLN A 20 -4.41 18.61 -23.90
C GLN A 20 -5.60 19.30 -23.21
N GLU A 21 -6.68 18.57 -22.97
CA GLU A 21 -7.80 19.09 -22.18
C GLU A 21 -7.34 19.41 -20.73
N GLY A 22 -7.82 20.54 -20.21
CA GLY A 22 -7.51 21.06 -18.88
C GLY A 22 -6.98 22.50 -18.88
N ARG A 23 -6.42 22.91 -17.75
CA ARG A 23 -5.87 24.26 -17.52
C ARG A 23 -4.40 24.17 -17.12
N ASP A 24 -3.60 25.10 -17.59
CA ASP A 24 -2.26 25.34 -17.04
C ASP A 24 -2.34 26.25 -15.81
N THR A 25 -1.24 26.28 -15.04
CA THR A 25 -0.99 27.25 -13.97
C THR A 25 0.41 27.82 -14.16
N TRP A 26 0.57 29.16 -14.15
CA TRP A 26 1.89 29.80 -14.09
C TRP A 26 2.18 30.27 -12.67
N THR A 27 3.43 30.14 -12.26
CA THR A 27 3.88 30.63 -10.96
C THR A 27 4.13 32.14 -10.98
N VAL A 28 3.57 32.84 -9.98
CA VAL A 28 3.89 34.25 -9.71
C VAL A 28 5.11 34.28 -8.76
N GLU A 29 6.30 34.52 -9.30
CA GLU A 29 7.57 34.53 -8.56
C GLU A 29 7.64 35.66 -7.52
N SER A 30 7.02 36.81 -7.82
CA SER A 30 6.90 37.91 -6.85
C SER A 30 5.74 38.84 -7.19
N ALA A 31 5.23 39.51 -6.17
CA ALA A 31 4.30 40.61 -6.29
C ALA A 31 4.91 41.88 -5.68
N THR A 32 4.82 43.00 -6.40
CA THR A 32 5.42 44.28 -6.03
C THR A 32 4.36 45.37 -6.01
N LEU A 33 4.20 46.07 -4.88
CA LEU A 33 3.32 47.23 -4.78
C LEU A 33 4.03 48.49 -5.30
N ALA A 34 3.39 49.17 -6.24
CA ALA A 34 3.88 50.41 -6.81
C ALA A 34 3.71 51.60 -5.84
N PRO A 35 4.45 52.72 -6.06
CA PRO A 35 4.38 53.92 -5.21
C PRO A 35 3.00 54.59 -5.15
N ASP A 36 2.09 54.27 -6.07
CA ASP A 36 0.72 54.80 -6.09
C ASP A 36 -0.23 54.10 -5.09
N HIS A 37 0.22 53.02 -4.44
CA HIS A 37 -0.57 52.16 -3.56
C HIS A 37 -1.84 51.58 -4.22
N ARG A 38 -1.91 51.58 -5.56
CA ARG A 38 -3.07 51.14 -6.35
C ARG A 38 -2.72 50.13 -7.43
N SER A 39 -1.44 50.01 -7.77
CA SER A 39 -0.95 49.10 -8.81
C SER A 39 -0.04 48.02 -8.21
N VAL A 40 -0.26 46.76 -8.64
CA VAL A 40 0.57 45.61 -8.26
C VAL A 40 1.20 45.01 -9.50
N PHE A 41 2.52 44.87 -9.51
CA PHE A 41 3.25 44.15 -10.55
C PHE A 41 3.46 42.70 -10.14
N LEU A 42 3.14 41.76 -11.04
CA LEU A 42 3.35 40.33 -10.87
C LEU A 42 4.50 39.88 -11.77
N LYS A 43 5.56 39.34 -11.18
CA LYS A 43 6.63 38.68 -11.93
C LYS A 43 6.22 37.24 -12.23
N VAL A 44 5.93 36.94 -13.48
CA VAL A 44 5.50 35.61 -13.93
C VAL A 44 6.49 35.14 -15.02
N PRO A 45 7.50 34.32 -14.69
CA PRO A 45 8.56 33.94 -15.62
C PRO A 45 8.08 33.21 -16.88
N GLU A 46 6.99 32.44 -16.74
CA GLU A 46 6.44 31.57 -17.77
C GLU A 46 5.29 32.22 -18.55
N ILE A 47 5.09 33.53 -18.39
CA ILE A 47 3.97 34.23 -19.03
C ILE A 47 4.04 34.11 -20.55
N GLN A 48 2.95 33.66 -21.15
CA GLN A 48 2.84 33.46 -22.60
C GLN A 48 1.49 33.96 -23.11
N PRO A 49 1.34 34.19 -24.43
CA PRO A 49 0.03 34.42 -25.00
C PRO A 49 -0.94 33.26 -24.73
N VAL A 50 -2.17 33.57 -24.32
CA VAL A 50 -3.22 32.59 -23.99
C VAL A 50 -4.60 33.20 -24.21
N MET A 51 -5.58 32.41 -24.65
CA MET A 51 -6.94 32.91 -24.92
C MET A 51 -7.68 33.32 -23.64
N GLN A 52 -7.49 32.59 -22.55
CA GLN A 52 -8.08 32.89 -21.25
C GLN A 52 -7.07 32.71 -20.11
N ALA A 53 -6.94 33.75 -19.29
CA ALA A 53 -6.19 33.76 -18.06
C ALA A 53 -7.12 34.14 -16.91
N HIS A 54 -6.96 33.46 -15.78
CA HIS A 54 -7.71 33.72 -14.56
C HIS A 54 -6.71 33.99 -13.44
N LEU A 55 -6.77 35.20 -12.90
CA LEU A 55 -5.96 35.65 -11.77
C LEU A 55 -6.86 35.81 -10.55
N VAL A 56 -6.62 35.06 -9.50
CA VAL A 56 -7.30 35.24 -8.20
C VAL A 56 -6.37 36.01 -7.28
N PHE A 57 -6.90 36.98 -6.56
CA PHE A 57 -6.12 37.74 -5.58
C PHE A 57 -6.85 37.86 -4.24
N ASN A 58 -6.06 37.84 -3.17
CA ASN A 58 -6.48 38.06 -1.79
C ASN A 58 -5.53 39.08 -1.19
N LEU A 59 -5.96 40.34 -1.18
CA LEU A 59 -5.17 41.49 -0.72
C LEU A 59 -5.80 42.08 0.54
N ARG A 60 -5.07 42.99 1.21
CA ARG A 60 -5.62 43.84 2.28
C ARG A 60 -5.47 45.31 1.90
N THR A 61 -6.46 46.12 2.24
CA THR A 61 -6.37 47.58 2.13
C THR A 61 -5.43 48.13 3.20
N GLU A 62 -5.06 49.40 3.11
CA GLU A 62 -4.28 50.09 4.14
C GLU A 62 -4.99 50.08 5.51
N ALA A 63 -6.33 50.11 5.53
CA ALA A 63 -7.14 49.97 6.75
C ALA A 63 -7.21 48.52 7.29
N GLY A 64 -6.68 47.54 6.55
CA GLY A 64 -6.65 46.13 6.91
C GLY A 64 -7.82 45.29 6.38
N ASP A 65 -8.80 45.92 5.72
CA ASP A 65 -9.97 45.24 5.16
C ASP A 65 -9.58 44.24 4.07
N PRO A 66 -10.20 43.04 4.03
CA PRO A 66 -9.92 42.05 3.00
C PRO A 66 -10.47 42.49 1.63
N LEU A 67 -9.64 42.39 0.59
CA LEU A 67 -10.00 42.60 -0.80
C LEU A 67 -9.76 41.30 -1.58
N ARG A 68 -10.83 40.52 -1.76
CA ARG A 68 -10.83 39.20 -2.42
C ARG A 68 -11.59 39.28 -3.73
N ASN A 69 -10.93 39.00 -4.85
CA ASN A 69 -11.60 38.97 -6.15
C ASN A 69 -10.78 38.18 -7.16
N PHE A 70 -11.26 38.13 -8.40
CA PHE A 70 -10.55 37.57 -9.54
C PHE A 70 -10.63 38.48 -10.77
N ILE A 71 -9.72 38.26 -11.71
CA ILE A 71 -9.70 38.89 -13.03
C ILE A 71 -9.66 37.78 -14.08
N HIS A 72 -10.63 37.77 -14.99
CA HIS A 72 -10.50 37.08 -16.26
C HIS A 72 -9.96 38.05 -17.31
N HIS A 73 -8.94 37.63 -18.04
CA HIS A 73 -8.39 38.41 -19.14
C HIS A 73 -7.77 37.52 -20.20
N THR A 74 -7.39 38.11 -21.33
CA THR A 74 -6.73 37.44 -22.44
C THR A 74 -5.35 38.05 -22.64
N ILE A 75 -4.36 37.22 -23.00
CA ILE A 75 -3.00 37.69 -23.33
C ILE A 75 -2.78 37.43 -24.81
N HIS A 76 -3.08 38.42 -25.65
CA HIS A 76 -2.91 38.28 -27.10
C HIS A 76 -1.45 38.40 -27.55
N LYS A 77 -0.68 39.26 -26.87
CA LYS A 77 0.72 39.54 -27.19
C LYS A 77 1.44 40.03 -25.94
N LEU A 78 2.70 39.64 -25.77
CA LEU A 78 3.57 40.19 -24.71
C LEU A 78 4.13 41.56 -25.13
N GLY A 79 4.15 42.50 -24.18
CA GLY A 79 4.73 43.83 -24.39
C GLY A 79 6.25 43.77 -24.56
N SER A 80 6.82 44.76 -25.26
CA SER A 80 8.28 44.87 -25.46
C SER A 80 9.03 45.50 -24.29
N LYS A 81 8.30 46.14 -23.35
CA LYS A 81 8.84 46.69 -22.10
C LYS A 81 8.51 45.76 -20.95
N SER A 82 9.43 45.58 -20.01
CA SER A 82 9.14 44.81 -18.80
C SER A 82 8.12 45.55 -17.92
N GLY A 83 7.28 44.83 -17.18
CA GLY A 83 6.35 45.50 -16.25
C GLY A 83 7.07 46.25 -15.11
N ALA A 84 8.31 45.86 -14.79
CA ALA A 84 9.18 46.61 -13.88
C ALA A 84 9.52 48.02 -14.42
N GLU A 85 9.74 48.16 -15.73
CA GLU A 85 9.90 49.48 -16.36
C GLU A 85 8.62 50.30 -16.37
N MET A 86 7.45 49.64 -16.35
CA MET A 86 6.15 50.32 -16.37
C MET A 86 5.78 50.92 -15.00
N ILE A 87 6.16 50.29 -13.89
CA ILE A 87 5.87 50.75 -12.53
C ILE A 87 6.91 51.75 -11.97
N GLY A 88 8.08 51.87 -12.61
CA GLY A 88 9.19 52.70 -12.15
C GLY A 88 10.08 52.01 -11.09
N ALA A 89 11.32 52.46 -10.94
CA ALA A 89 12.34 51.81 -10.11
C ALA A 89 12.09 51.87 -8.58
N GLN A 90 10.99 52.49 -8.13
CA GLN A 90 10.67 52.63 -6.72
C GLN A 90 9.66 51.56 -6.30
N THR A 91 10.05 50.74 -5.32
CA THR A 91 9.24 49.66 -4.75
C THR A 91 8.82 50.03 -3.34
N VAL A 92 7.53 49.97 -3.03
CA VAL A 92 7.02 50.15 -1.66
C VAL A 92 7.20 48.86 -0.85
N ALA A 93 6.82 47.73 -1.44
CA ALA A 93 6.99 46.41 -0.85
C ALA A 93 7.09 45.36 -1.97
N ALA A 94 7.98 44.39 -1.81
CA ALA A 94 8.07 43.22 -2.67
C ALA A 94 7.95 41.96 -1.83
N VAL A 95 7.05 41.07 -2.23
CA VAL A 95 6.92 39.73 -1.66
C VAL A 95 7.36 38.76 -2.75
N LYS A 96 8.45 38.04 -2.49
CA LYS A 96 8.79 36.87 -3.30
C LYS A 96 7.89 35.72 -2.88
N SER A 97 7.35 34.98 -3.83
CA SER A 97 6.77 33.69 -3.53
C SER A 97 7.90 32.76 -3.15
N GLU A 98 7.98 32.38 -1.88
CA GLU A 98 8.69 31.16 -1.51
C GLU A 98 7.81 29.99 -1.97
N GLU A 99 7.97 29.60 -3.23
CA GLU A 99 7.33 28.41 -3.74
C GLU A 99 8.07 27.21 -3.14
N ILE A 100 7.45 26.57 -2.16
CA ILE A 100 7.94 25.31 -1.61
C ILE A 100 7.86 24.28 -2.74
N ARG A 101 9.01 23.71 -3.11
CA ARG A 101 9.10 22.61 -4.07
C ARG A 101 9.61 21.38 -3.34
N LEU A 102 8.88 20.29 -3.45
CA LEU A 102 9.29 18.99 -2.93
C LEU A 102 10.16 18.30 -3.97
N GLY A 103 11.21 17.59 -3.54
CA GLY A 103 12.00 16.75 -4.43
C GLY A 103 11.16 15.62 -5.01
N GLU A 104 10.32 15.00 -4.17
CA GLU A 104 9.36 13.97 -4.57
C GLU A 104 8.09 14.11 -3.71
N GLU A 105 6.99 14.62 -4.27
CA GLU A 105 5.72 14.75 -3.53
C GLU A 105 5.07 13.38 -3.30
N ALA A 106 4.77 13.04 -2.04
CA ALA A 106 4.04 11.83 -1.68
C ALA A 106 2.96 12.08 -0.61
N PRO A 107 1.85 11.31 -0.59
CA PRO A 107 0.76 11.49 0.38
C PRO A 107 1.19 11.27 1.84
N GLY A 108 0.49 11.94 2.77
CA GLY A 108 0.70 11.81 4.21
C GLY A 108 1.77 12.75 4.78
N LEU A 109 2.05 12.61 6.07
CA LEU A 109 3.03 13.40 6.83
C LEU A 109 4.12 12.49 7.36
N LEU A 110 5.34 13.02 7.50
CA LEU A 110 6.39 12.33 8.23
C LEU A 110 6.11 12.47 9.74
N GLN A 111 5.87 11.37 10.43
CA GLN A 111 5.62 11.33 11.87
C GLN A 111 6.83 10.73 12.59
N THR A 112 7.47 11.53 13.44
CA THR A 112 8.53 11.07 14.35
C THR A 112 7.98 10.92 15.76
N LEU A 113 8.07 9.71 16.30
CA LEU A 113 7.77 9.40 17.69
C LEU A 113 9.08 9.25 18.46
N THR A 114 9.15 9.85 19.64
CA THR A 114 10.34 9.83 20.50
C THR A 114 9.93 9.51 21.92
N SER A 115 10.64 8.61 22.59
CA SER A 115 10.43 8.36 24.02
C SER A 115 10.75 9.62 24.82
N LEU A 116 9.88 9.98 25.77
CA LEU A 116 10.13 11.10 26.68
C LEU A 116 11.12 10.75 27.78
N GLU A 117 11.34 9.46 28.02
CA GLU A 117 12.23 8.94 29.06
C GLU A 117 13.64 8.67 28.51
N ASP A 118 13.75 8.42 27.20
CA ASP A 118 15.00 8.17 26.48
C ASP A 118 14.93 8.79 25.07
N PRO A 119 15.35 10.05 24.90
CA PRO A 119 15.23 10.77 23.63
C PRO A 119 15.99 10.15 22.45
N GLU A 120 16.97 9.28 22.70
CA GLU A 120 17.70 8.56 21.64
C GLU A 120 16.83 7.46 21.01
N VAL A 121 15.83 6.96 21.75
CA VAL A 121 14.86 5.97 21.25
C VAL A 121 13.75 6.68 20.49
N SER A 122 13.85 6.62 19.16
CA SER A 122 12.90 7.24 18.24
C SER A 122 12.53 6.32 17.07
N ASP A 123 11.38 6.64 16.45
CA ASP A 123 10.86 5.98 15.28
C ASP A 123 10.24 7.01 14.36
N THR A 124 10.45 6.87 13.06
CA THR A 124 9.86 7.75 12.05
C THR A 124 9.06 6.92 11.08
N ARG A 125 7.86 7.39 10.72
CA ARG A 125 6.93 6.73 9.81
C ARG A 125 6.20 7.71 8.92
N VAL A 126 5.69 7.24 7.78
CA VAL A 126 4.72 8.00 7.00
C VAL A 126 3.34 7.79 7.62
N ALA A 127 2.74 8.86 8.13
CA ALA A 127 1.42 8.88 8.74
C ALA A 127 0.41 9.45 7.75
N ARG A 128 -0.63 8.67 7.46
CA ARG A 128 -1.69 9.05 6.54
C ARG A 128 -2.53 10.24 7.04
N LEU A 129 -2.63 10.41 8.35
CA LEU A 129 -3.34 11.51 9.00
C LEU A 129 -2.47 12.10 10.12
N ALA A 130 -2.72 13.37 10.45
CA ALA A 130 -2.28 13.97 11.70
C ALA A 130 -3.18 13.51 12.87
N ALA A 131 -3.17 12.20 13.14
CA ALA A 131 -3.93 11.58 14.22
C ALA A 131 -3.21 10.35 14.78
N THR A 132 -3.39 10.08 16.08
CA THR A 132 -2.99 8.83 16.71
C THR A 132 -3.91 8.50 17.88
N TYR A 133 -4.02 7.20 18.18
CA TYR A 133 -4.63 6.67 19.40
C TYR A 133 -3.75 5.52 19.91
N VAL A 134 -3.21 5.68 21.11
CA VAL A 134 -2.34 4.71 21.77
C VAL A 134 -2.95 4.36 23.12
N PRO A 135 -3.51 3.15 23.28
CA PRO A 135 -4.01 2.70 24.56
C PRO A 135 -2.92 2.73 25.63
N CYS A 136 -3.29 3.02 26.87
CA CYS A 136 -2.35 3.03 27.97
C CYS A 136 -1.62 1.68 28.11
N GLY A 137 -0.31 1.73 28.37
CA GLY A 137 0.53 0.53 28.53
C GLY A 137 0.85 -0.21 27.22
N THR A 138 0.52 0.38 26.06
CA THR A 138 0.87 -0.19 24.75
C THR A 138 1.94 0.64 24.04
N ALA A 139 2.64 0.02 23.09
CA ALA A 139 3.70 0.68 22.34
C ALA A 139 3.09 1.64 21.30
N PRO A 140 3.56 2.90 21.22
CA PRO A 140 3.05 3.86 20.24
C PRO A 140 3.55 3.56 18.82
N SER A 141 4.64 2.79 18.70
CA SER A 141 5.16 2.27 17.44
C SER A 141 5.97 0.98 17.67
N PRO A 142 6.30 0.20 16.63
CA PRO A 142 7.08 -1.03 16.81
C PRO A 142 8.48 -0.77 17.35
N TRP A 143 9.04 0.42 17.15
CA TRP A 143 10.40 0.77 17.60
C TRP A 143 10.43 1.52 18.94
N LEU A 144 9.29 1.93 19.49
CA LEU A 144 9.21 2.51 20.83
C LEU A 144 8.68 1.54 21.89
N PRO A 145 9.20 1.59 23.13
CA PRO A 145 8.62 0.86 24.26
C PRO A 145 7.24 1.44 24.66
N PRO A 146 6.41 0.69 25.42
CA PRO A 146 5.11 1.15 25.93
C PRO A 146 5.27 2.15 27.08
N ARG A 147 5.75 3.34 26.73
CA ARG A 147 6.16 4.43 27.64
C ARG A 147 5.65 5.76 27.13
N ARG A 148 5.86 6.83 27.90
CA ARG A 148 5.48 8.17 27.46
C ARG A 148 6.30 8.59 26.25
N PHE A 149 5.65 9.27 25.32
CA PHE A 149 6.26 9.67 24.05
C PHE A 149 5.82 11.06 23.62
N ARG A 150 6.66 11.66 22.78
CA ARG A 150 6.33 12.82 21.94
C ARG A 150 6.10 12.31 20.53
N SER A 151 5.12 12.85 19.83
CA SER A 151 4.90 12.63 18.40
C SER A 151 4.96 13.97 17.66
N VAL A 152 5.70 14.02 16.56
CA VAL A 152 5.80 15.20 15.71
C VAL A 152 5.43 14.80 14.29
N TRP A 153 4.35 15.37 13.75
CA TRP A 153 4.04 15.27 12.32
C TRP A 153 4.62 16.48 11.59
N GLN A 154 5.31 16.24 10.48
CA GLN A 154 5.89 17.27 9.63
C GLN A 154 5.58 16.98 8.16
N GLY A 155 5.29 18.03 7.42
CA GLY A 155 4.99 17.96 5.99
C GLY A 155 4.23 19.21 5.58
N TYR A 156 3.25 19.04 4.71
CA TYR A 156 2.52 20.14 4.12
C TYR A 156 1.03 19.86 4.06
N LEU A 157 0.26 20.89 4.39
CA LEU A 157 -1.14 21.01 4.04
C LEU A 157 -1.22 21.57 2.62
N LYS A 158 -1.68 20.76 1.68
CA LYS A 158 -1.91 21.15 0.30
C LYS A 158 -3.34 21.67 0.15
N SER A 159 -3.47 22.94 -0.23
CA SER A 159 -4.77 23.59 -0.45
C SER A 159 -4.95 23.96 -1.91
N ASP A 160 -6.13 23.70 -2.45
CA ASP A 160 -6.45 24.07 -3.84
C ASP A 160 -6.68 25.57 -4.01
N LEU A 161 -7.08 26.24 -2.92
CA LEU A 161 -7.49 27.65 -2.91
C LEU A 161 -6.92 28.37 -1.68
N ASN A 162 -6.90 29.70 -1.75
CA ASN A 162 -6.71 30.52 -0.56
C ASN A 162 -7.99 30.43 0.29
N ASP A 163 -7.83 30.24 1.61
CA ASP A 163 -8.95 30.20 2.55
C ASP A 163 -8.52 30.68 3.94
N ASP A 164 -9.48 31.11 4.75
CA ASP A 164 -9.25 31.31 6.19
C ASP A 164 -9.74 30.06 6.92
N MET A 165 -8.80 29.30 7.49
CA MET A 165 -9.06 28.01 8.09
C MET A 165 -9.01 28.09 9.60
N ARG A 166 -10.02 27.57 10.29
CA ARG A 166 -9.97 27.29 11.72
C ARG A 166 -9.51 25.85 11.93
N PHE A 167 -8.48 25.65 12.74
CA PHE A 167 -8.01 24.32 13.11
C PHE A 167 -8.53 23.89 14.48
N HIS A 168 -8.80 22.59 14.60
CA HIS A 168 -9.27 21.96 15.83
C HIS A 168 -8.38 20.77 16.19
N LEU A 169 -8.14 20.59 17.48
CA LEU A 169 -7.44 19.44 18.04
C LEU A 169 -8.31 18.76 19.09
N ALA A 170 -8.53 17.47 18.97
CA ALA A 170 -9.25 16.68 19.97
C ALA A 170 -8.43 15.47 20.39
N GLY A 171 -8.58 15.02 21.64
CA GLY A 171 -7.88 13.85 22.16
C GLY A 171 -7.52 13.97 23.64
N ASN A 172 -6.42 13.36 24.04
CA ASN A 172 -5.91 13.34 25.42
C ASN A 172 -4.38 13.47 25.42
N GLY A 173 -3.84 14.54 26.01
CA GLY A 173 -2.41 14.87 26.01
C GLY A 173 -2.18 16.38 25.87
N GLN A 174 -0.98 16.80 25.45
CA GLN A 174 -0.71 18.21 25.11
C GLN A 174 -0.35 18.34 23.64
N ALA A 175 -0.79 19.41 22.98
CA ALA A 175 -0.52 19.59 21.56
C ALA A 175 -0.19 21.05 21.19
N VAL A 176 0.62 21.20 20.16
CA VAL A 176 1.00 22.46 19.52
C VAL A 176 0.95 22.28 18.02
N LEU A 177 0.11 23.06 17.33
CA LEU A 177 0.02 23.12 15.89
C LEU A 177 0.73 24.38 15.39
N ARG A 178 1.58 24.21 14.39
CA ARG A 178 2.21 25.29 13.64
C ARG A 178 1.88 25.20 12.17
N LEU A 179 1.61 26.35 11.58
CA LEU A 179 1.41 26.53 10.14
C LEU A 179 2.40 27.58 9.64
N ASN A 180 3.20 27.25 8.64
CA ASN A 180 4.22 28.13 8.06
C ASN A 180 5.17 28.71 9.14
N GLY A 181 5.53 27.89 10.13
CA GLY A 181 6.40 28.28 11.25
C GLY A 181 5.72 29.06 12.37
N GLN A 182 4.49 29.55 12.16
CA GLN A 182 3.72 30.26 13.19
C GLN A 182 2.90 29.28 14.02
N GLU A 183 2.89 29.46 15.35
CA GLU A 183 1.98 28.74 16.23
C GLU A 183 0.55 29.23 16.05
N VAL A 184 -0.35 28.30 15.70
CA VAL A 184 -1.76 28.61 15.42
C VAL A 184 -2.72 28.01 16.45
N LEU A 185 -2.29 26.99 17.18
CA LEU A 185 -3.08 26.37 18.26
C LEU A 185 -2.16 25.66 19.26
N ARG A 186 -2.43 25.83 20.56
CA ARG A 186 -1.72 25.17 21.66
C ARG A 186 -2.67 24.88 22.81
N GLY A 187 -2.49 23.74 23.46
CA GLY A 187 -3.11 23.50 24.77
C GLY A 187 -3.10 22.05 25.21
N GLU A 188 -3.71 21.83 26.37
CA GLU A 188 -4.05 20.51 26.90
C GLU A 188 -5.33 19.99 26.21
N LEU A 189 -5.28 18.76 25.72
CA LEU A 189 -6.39 18.02 25.15
C LEU A 189 -7.01 17.16 26.25
N LYS A 190 -8.33 17.24 26.42
CA LYS A 190 -9.08 16.39 27.35
C LYS A 190 -10.08 15.56 26.57
N ALA A 191 -10.29 14.31 26.98
CA ALA A 191 -11.19 13.39 26.25
C ALA A 191 -12.62 13.95 26.05
N SER A 192 -13.08 14.84 26.94
CA SER A 192 -14.40 15.49 26.88
C SER A 192 -14.45 16.81 26.11
N ALA A 193 -13.31 17.40 25.70
CA ALA A 193 -13.28 18.72 25.09
C ALA A 193 -12.06 18.91 24.16
N GLY A 194 -12.33 19.33 22.92
CA GLY A 194 -11.29 19.73 21.96
C GLY A 194 -10.87 21.19 22.10
N LEU A 195 -9.71 21.52 21.53
CA LEU A 195 -9.22 22.88 21.33
C LEU A 195 -9.64 23.38 19.94
N ALA A 196 -9.97 24.66 19.86
CA ALA A 196 -10.21 25.37 18.60
C ALA A 196 -9.29 26.60 18.54
N GLY A 197 -8.59 26.78 17.43
CA GLY A 197 -7.80 27.98 17.17
C GLY A 197 -8.66 29.11 16.62
N GLU A 198 -8.04 30.26 16.37
CA GLU A 198 -8.62 31.32 15.55
C GLU A 198 -8.48 31.01 14.05
N PRO A 199 -9.30 31.61 13.17
CA PRO A 199 -9.11 31.49 11.73
C PRO A 199 -7.74 32.01 11.31
N VAL A 200 -6.99 31.21 10.55
CA VAL A 200 -5.67 31.56 10.02
C VAL A 200 -5.64 31.42 8.49
N PRO A 201 -4.92 32.30 7.77
CA PRO A 201 -4.87 32.24 6.32
C PRO A 201 -4.06 31.01 5.85
N VAL A 202 -4.69 30.17 5.04
CA VAL A 202 -4.07 29.05 4.31
C VAL A 202 -3.98 29.46 2.84
N LYS A 203 -2.78 29.40 2.27
CA LYS A 203 -2.56 29.76 0.87
C LYS A 203 -2.82 28.56 -0.03
N ARG A 204 -3.22 28.81 -1.28
CA ARG A 204 -3.17 27.80 -2.34
C ARG A 204 -1.76 27.23 -2.46
N GLY A 205 -1.66 25.92 -2.70
CA GLY A 205 -0.41 25.19 -2.75
C GLY A 205 -0.02 24.62 -1.39
N LEU A 206 1.29 24.49 -1.17
CA LEU A 206 1.85 23.86 0.03
C LEU A 206 1.96 24.87 1.18
N ASN A 207 1.43 24.49 2.35
CA ASN A 207 1.60 25.22 3.61
C ASN A 207 2.31 24.31 4.59
N ARG A 208 3.47 24.72 5.12
CA ARG A 208 4.24 23.90 6.05
C ARG A 208 3.41 23.61 7.29
N LEU A 209 3.22 22.35 7.61
CA LEU A 209 2.41 21.88 8.72
C LEU A 209 3.30 21.14 9.72
N GLU A 210 3.25 21.55 10.99
CA GLU A 210 3.91 20.83 12.07
C GLU A 210 2.94 20.66 13.25
N LEU A 211 2.69 19.41 13.64
CA LEU A 211 1.91 19.09 14.84
C LEU A 211 2.83 18.41 15.85
N HIS A 212 3.04 19.04 17.00
CA HIS A 212 3.71 18.41 18.13
C HIS A 212 2.67 17.95 19.14
N PHE A 213 2.76 16.69 19.55
CA PHE A 213 1.92 16.08 20.56
C PHE A 213 2.78 15.44 21.64
N PHE A 214 2.35 15.55 22.89
CA PHE A 214 2.98 14.95 24.05
C PHE A 214 1.94 14.07 24.75
N ALA A 215 2.26 12.79 24.92
CA ALA A 215 1.39 11.85 25.61
C ALA A 215 1.13 12.31 27.06
N PRO A 216 -0.10 12.12 27.57
CA PRO A 216 -0.47 12.54 28.91
C PRO A 216 0.38 11.82 29.98
N ASP A 217 0.44 12.43 31.16
CA ASP A 217 1.00 11.79 32.35
C ASP A 217 0.03 10.74 32.93
N GLY A 218 0.57 9.76 33.64
CA GLY A 218 -0.20 8.73 34.35
C GLY A 218 -0.74 7.62 33.45
N TYR A 219 -1.64 6.81 34.01
CA TYR A 219 -2.20 5.64 33.35
C TYR A 219 -3.43 6.01 32.48
N GLN A 220 -3.18 6.69 31.37
CA GLN A 220 -4.22 7.19 30.47
C GLN A 220 -3.91 6.90 29.00
N ASP A 221 -4.94 6.80 28.17
CA ASP A 221 -4.79 6.68 26.73
C ASP A 221 -4.25 7.99 26.13
N ALA A 222 -3.35 7.88 25.16
CA ALA A 222 -2.85 9.03 24.41
C ALA A 222 -3.62 9.15 23.09
N ALA A 223 -4.18 10.33 22.81
CA ALA A 223 -4.93 10.56 21.58
C ALA A 223 -4.73 11.98 21.06
N VAL A 224 -4.64 12.14 19.74
CA VAL A 224 -4.78 13.43 19.09
C VAL A 224 -5.38 13.23 17.70
N ARG A 225 -6.20 14.19 17.26
CA ARG A 225 -6.72 14.29 15.90
C ARG A 225 -6.77 15.75 15.47
N LEU A 226 -6.22 16.03 14.30
CA LEU A 226 -6.35 17.31 13.62
C LEU A 226 -7.63 17.36 12.78
N SER A 227 -8.37 18.46 12.90
CA SER A 227 -9.56 18.76 12.12
C SER A 227 -9.52 20.22 11.66
N TRP A 228 -10.23 20.53 10.60
CA TRP A 228 -10.31 21.87 10.03
C TRP A 228 -11.75 22.29 9.79
N GLN A 229 -11.95 23.60 9.61
CA GLN A 229 -13.24 24.19 9.28
C GLN A 229 -13.00 25.51 8.55
N SER A 230 -13.81 25.81 7.55
CA SER A 230 -13.91 27.14 6.94
C SER A 230 -15.38 27.47 6.62
N GLU A 231 -15.63 28.60 5.96
CA GLU A 231 -16.98 28.90 5.45
C GLU A 231 -17.47 27.86 4.42
N ARG A 232 -16.52 27.19 3.74
CA ARG A 232 -16.80 26.22 2.67
C ARG A 232 -16.65 24.77 3.13
N ILE A 233 -15.93 24.54 4.22
CA ILE A 233 -15.60 23.21 4.74
C ILE A 233 -16.26 23.05 6.12
N PRO A 234 -17.20 22.10 6.29
CA PRO A 234 -17.76 21.81 7.60
C PRO A 234 -16.65 21.29 8.54
N LEU A 235 -16.89 21.32 9.86
CA LEU A 235 -15.91 20.76 10.79
C LEU A 235 -15.71 19.26 10.52
N GLU A 236 -14.53 18.92 10.01
CA GLU A 236 -14.17 17.55 9.64
C GLU A 236 -12.67 17.28 9.90
N PRO A 237 -12.24 16.01 10.03
CA PRO A 237 -10.83 15.66 10.06
C PRO A 237 -10.13 16.16 8.79
N VAL A 238 -8.91 16.70 8.93
CA VAL A 238 -8.11 17.05 7.74
C VAL A 238 -7.91 15.76 6.92
N PRO A 239 -8.39 15.71 5.67
CA PRO A 239 -8.36 14.48 4.88
C PRO A 239 -6.94 14.15 4.47
N ALA A 240 -6.66 12.85 4.29
CA ALA A 240 -5.33 12.38 3.86
C ALA A 240 -4.91 12.97 2.50
N THR A 241 -5.88 13.27 1.63
CA THR A 241 -5.67 13.89 0.32
C THR A 241 -5.15 15.32 0.40
N ALA A 242 -5.29 16.00 1.54
CA ALA A 242 -4.76 17.34 1.78
C ALA A 242 -3.37 17.33 2.42
N LEU A 243 -2.81 16.16 2.74
CA LEU A 243 -1.54 16.03 3.45
C LEU A 243 -0.48 15.42 2.53
N VAL A 244 0.66 16.07 2.41
CA VAL A 244 1.79 15.58 1.62
C VAL A 244 3.13 15.80 2.33
N HIS A 245 4.13 14.99 1.98
CA HIS A 245 5.51 15.11 2.44
C HIS A 245 6.47 14.96 1.26
N ASP A 246 7.75 15.25 1.49
CA ASP A 246 8.82 15.03 0.52
C ASP A 246 9.41 13.63 0.71
N ALA A 247 9.11 12.70 -0.20
CA ALA A 247 9.61 11.33 -0.18
C ALA A 247 11.09 11.22 -0.59
N SER A 248 11.70 12.31 -1.09
CA SER A 248 13.13 12.32 -1.40
C SER A 248 14.01 12.40 -0.14
N LEU A 249 13.41 12.75 1.01
CA LEU A 249 14.10 12.86 2.28
C LEU A 249 14.65 11.49 2.75
N PRO A 250 15.92 11.42 3.21
CA PRO A 250 16.53 10.17 3.67
C PRO A 250 15.71 9.48 4.78
N GLU A 251 15.15 10.25 5.71
CA GLU A 251 14.33 9.75 6.80
C GLU A 251 12.98 9.18 6.32
N ALA A 252 12.39 9.73 5.26
CA ALA A 252 11.18 9.18 4.65
C ALA A 252 11.46 7.83 3.98
N ARG A 253 12.55 7.76 3.20
CA ARG A 253 12.99 6.52 2.54
C ARG A 253 13.31 5.42 3.55
N LYS A 254 14.07 5.76 4.60
CA LYS A 254 14.38 4.82 5.70
C LYS A 254 13.11 4.33 6.39
N ALA A 255 12.17 5.24 6.69
CA ALA A 255 10.92 4.92 7.38
C ALA A 255 10.04 3.93 6.60
N VAL A 256 10.02 4.05 5.26
CA VAL A 256 9.34 3.10 4.36
C VAL A 256 10.09 1.78 4.31
N ALA A 257 11.40 1.79 4.05
CA ALA A 257 12.21 0.58 3.88
C ALA A 257 12.19 -0.34 5.11
N VAL A 258 12.33 0.23 6.32
CA VAL A 258 12.33 -0.54 7.57
C VAL A 258 10.98 -1.21 7.85
N ARG A 259 9.87 -0.54 7.52
CA ARG A 259 8.51 -1.12 7.66
C ARG A 259 8.21 -2.17 6.61
N GLU A 260 8.67 -1.93 5.38
CA GLU A 260 8.56 -2.90 4.31
C GLU A 260 9.33 -4.17 4.67
N GLY A 261 10.58 -4.05 5.15
CA GLY A 261 11.37 -5.20 5.61
C GLY A 261 10.69 -5.96 6.75
N ARG A 262 10.10 -5.25 7.73
CA ARG A 262 9.32 -5.87 8.81
C ARG A 262 8.08 -6.60 8.29
N ALA A 263 7.39 -6.03 7.30
CA ALA A 263 6.23 -6.65 6.67
C ALA A 263 6.63 -7.89 5.86
N LEU A 264 7.71 -7.81 5.08
CA LEU A 264 8.29 -8.93 4.33
C LEU A 264 8.68 -10.07 5.27
N PHE A 265 9.33 -9.77 6.39
CA PHE A 265 9.74 -10.76 7.38
C PHE A 265 8.55 -11.56 7.95
N GLY A 266 7.49 -10.87 8.35
CA GLY A 266 6.27 -11.53 8.84
C GLY A 266 5.50 -12.26 7.74
N SER A 267 5.37 -11.64 6.57
CA SER A 267 4.56 -12.17 5.45
C SER A 267 5.18 -13.37 4.73
N HIS A 268 6.49 -13.56 4.84
CA HIS A 268 7.25 -14.72 4.36
C HIS A 268 7.56 -15.74 5.46
N LEU A 269 6.94 -15.58 6.64
CA LEU A 269 6.97 -16.56 7.73
C LEU A 269 8.39 -16.90 8.23
N CYS A 270 9.31 -15.92 8.24
CA CYS A 270 10.71 -16.16 8.60
C CYS A 270 10.87 -16.83 9.98
N VAL A 271 9.98 -16.53 10.92
CA VAL A 271 10.00 -17.11 12.29
C VAL A 271 9.68 -18.59 12.35
N ASN A 272 9.09 -19.16 11.29
CA ASN A 272 8.77 -20.59 11.26
C ASN A 272 10.03 -21.45 11.15
N CYS A 273 11.07 -20.92 10.51
CA CYS A 273 12.40 -21.51 10.47
C CYS A 273 13.27 -20.94 11.60
N HIS A 274 13.29 -19.62 11.73
CA HIS A 274 14.09 -18.88 12.73
C HIS A 274 13.28 -18.63 14.01
N GLN A 275 13.00 -19.71 14.76
CA GLN A 275 12.22 -19.62 15.99
C GLN A 275 12.99 -18.86 17.09
N PRO A 276 12.31 -18.07 17.94
CA PRO A 276 12.96 -17.37 19.03
C PRO A 276 13.43 -18.36 20.10
N GLU A 277 14.59 -18.10 20.71
CA GLU A 277 15.11 -18.95 21.81
C GLU A 277 14.15 -18.98 23.01
N ASN A 278 13.45 -17.86 23.24
CA ASN A 278 12.46 -17.72 24.29
C ASN A 278 11.15 -17.16 23.73
N PRO A 279 9.98 -17.55 24.26
CA PRO A 279 8.71 -16.95 23.87
C PRO A 279 8.70 -15.43 24.04
N PHE A 280 8.05 -14.73 23.11
CA PHE A 280 7.87 -13.29 23.22
C PHE A 280 7.12 -12.92 24.50
N ARG A 281 7.69 -12.04 25.32
CA ARG A 281 7.10 -11.60 26.60
C ARG A 281 5.86 -10.71 26.43
N MET A 282 5.79 -10.00 25.30
CA MET A 282 4.66 -9.16 24.91
C MET A 282 4.01 -9.74 23.65
N PRO A 283 2.72 -9.44 23.38
CA PRO A 283 2.08 -9.89 22.15
C PRO A 283 2.86 -9.41 20.92
N PRO A 284 3.43 -10.33 20.10
CA PRO A 284 4.17 -9.97 18.91
C PRO A 284 3.22 -9.44 17.82
N MET A 285 3.79 -8.98 16.71
CA MET A 285 2.97 -8.68 15.53
C MET A 285 2.15 -9.93 15.12
N PRO A 286 0.84 -9.79 14.85
CA PRO A 286 -0.04 -10.93 14.63
C PRO A 286 0.41 -11.89 13.53
N GLU A 287 1.06 -11.35 12.49
CA GLU A 287 1.53 -12.10 11.33
C GLU A 287 2.55 -13.19 11.67
N LEU A 288 3.26 -13.10 12.82
CA LEU A 288 4.19 -14.16 13.27
C LEU A 288 3.48 -15.44 13.72
N LYS A 289 2.14 -15.43 13.81
CA LYS A 289 1.33 -16.61 14.11
C LYS A 289 0.76 -17.26 12.84
N ALA A 290 1.06 -16.71 11.66
CA ALA A 290 0.58 -17.22 10.40
C ALA A 290 1.26 -18.54 10.03
N ASP A 291 0.52 -19.39 9.32
CA ASP A 291 0.98 -20.64 8.75
C ASP A 291 0.89 -20.61 7.22
N ALA A 292 1.21 -21.74 6.59
CA ALA A 292 0.94 -21.99 5.18
C ALA A 292 -0.21 -23.02 5.02
N PRO A 293 -0.83 -23.13 3.83
CA PRO A 293 -1.95 -24.04 3.60
C PRO A 293 -1.62 -25.48 4.02
N ALA A 294 -2.52 -26.12 4.77
CA ALA A 294 -2.27 -27.44 5.32
C ALA A 294 -2.22 -28.53 4.23
N PHE A 295 -1.45 -29.59 4.50
CA PHE A 295 -1.26 -30.74 3.61
C PHE A 295 -2.37 -31.80 3.72
N ASP A 296 -3.31 -31.63 4.64
CA ASP A 296 -4.43 -32.56 4.81
C ASP A 296 -5.28 -32.63 3.53
N ASP A 297 -5.66 -33.84 3.13
CA ASP A 297 -6.52 -34.11 1.97
C ASP A 297 -6.02 -33.52 0.63
N LEU A 298 -4.70 -33.31 0.46
CA LEU A 298 -4.15 -32.77 -0.79
C LEU A 298 -4.60 -33.54 -2.03
N ALA A 299 -4.66 -34.88 -1.97
CA ALA A 299 -5.04 -35.69 -3.12
C ALA A 299 -6.54 -35.62 -3.44
N LYS A 300 -7.39 -35.17 -2.51
CA LYS A 300 -8.81 -34.86 -2.77
C LYS A 300 -8.98 -33.51 -3.45
N ARG A 301 -8.09 -32.56 -3.16
CA ARG A 301 -8.23 -31.14 -3.54
C ARG A 301 -7.50 -30.77 -4.82
N LEU A 302 -6.25 -31.20 -4.94
CA LEU A 302 -5.33 -30.71 -5.96
C LEU A 302 -5.03 -31.77 -7.03
N ASN A 303 -4.70 -31.29 -8.21
CA ASN A 303 -4.23 -32.12 -9.31
C ASN A 303 -2.77 -32.55 -9.05
N PRO A 304 -2.44 -33.86 -9.03
CA PRO A 304 -1.09 -34.34 -8.74
C PRO A 304 0.00 -33.76 -9.66
N ASP A 305 -0.33 -33.58 -10.93
CA ASP A 305 0.62 -33.03 -11.91
C ASP A 305 0.89 -31.55 -11.65
N TRP A 306 -0.11 -30.79 -11.18
CA TRP A 306 0.10 -29.41 -10.76
C TRP A 306 0.95 -29.33 -9.51
N LEU A 307 0.71 -30.18 -8.50
CA LEU A 307 1.51 -30.20 -7.27
C LEU A 307 2.99 -30.44 -7.59
N ARG A 308 3.28 -31.42 -8.45
CA ARG A 308 4.64 -31.70 -8.91
C ARG A 308 5.30 -30.49 -9.58
N ARG A 309 4.60 -29.82 -10.50
CA ARG A 309 5.11 -28.61 -11.17
C ARG A 309 5.35 -27.48 -10.19
N TYR A 310 4.44 -27.29 -9.24
CA TYR A 310 4.54 -26.27 -8.21
C TYR A 310 5.74 -26.51 -7.28
N LEU A 311 6.04 -27.77 -6.94
CA LEU A 311 7.23 -28.11 -6.15
C LEU A 311 8.55 -27.91 -6.90
N ILE A 312 8.56 -28.10 -8.24
CA ILE A 312 9.76 -27.90 -9.06
C ILE A 312 10.13 -26.42 -9.13
N ASP A 313 9.16 -25.57 -9.45
CA ASP A 313 9.32 -24.12 -9.59
C ASP A 313 8.03 -23.39 -9.19
N PRO A 314 7.90 -22.99 -7.91
CA PRO A 314 6.69 -22.34 -7.41
C PRO A 314 6.38 -21.02 -8.13
N LYS A 315 7.40 -20.23 -8.46
CA LYS A 315 7.25 -18.89 -9.06
C LYS A 315 6.89 -18.96 -10.54
N ALA A 316 7.36 -19.98 -11.27
CA ALA A 316 6.91 -20.22 -12.64
C ALA A 316 5.42 -20.59 -12.74
N VAL A 317 4.88 -21.25 -11.71
CA VAL A 317 3.47 -21.66 -11.67
C VAL A 317 2.57 -20.59 -11.03
N ARG A 318 3.06 -19.91 -9.99
CA ARG A 318 2.36 -18.82 -9.30
C ARG A 318 3.34 -17.67 -9.02
N PRO A 319 3.50 -16.70 -9.94
CA PRO A 319 4.38 -15.55 -9.75
C PRO A 319 4.06 -14.76 -8.47
N ASP A 320 2.77 -14.57 -8.18
CA ASP A 320 2.28 -13.86 -6.98
C ASP A 320 2.30 -14.72 -5.70
N GLY A 321 2.70 -15.99 -5.79
CA GLY A 321 2.76 -16.92 -4.66
C GLY A 321 3.96 -16.64 -3.75
N ARG A 322 3.83 -16.95 -2.46
CA ARG A 322 4.90 -16.75 -1.45
C ARG A 322 5.73 -17.97 -1.13
N MET A 323 5.34 -19.15 -1.63
CA MET A 323 6.10 -20.36 -1.38
C MET A 323 7.47 -20.23 -2.05
N PRO A 324 8.57 -20.34 -1.28
CA PRO A 324 9.91 -20.27 -1.85
C PRO A 324 10.24 -21.55 -2.62
N GLN A 325 11.23 -21.46 -3.50
CA GLN A 325 11.88 -22.63 -4.05
C GLN A 325 12.78 -23.24 -2.97
N VAL A 326 12.31 -24.32 -2.35
CA VAL A 326 13.01 -25.07 -1.30
C VAL A 326 13.88 -26.20 -1.85
N LEU A 327 13.58 -26.70 -3.06
CA LEU A 327 14.36 -27.73 -3.71
C LEU A 327 15.56 -27.08 -4.44
N GLY A 328 16.76 -27.55 -4.14
CA GLY A 328 18.01 -27.06 -4.73
C GLY A 328 18.50 -27.90 -5.92
N GLY A 329 19.59 -27.45 -6.55
CA GLY A 329 20.27 -28.20 -7.61
C GLY A 329 19.69 -28.00 -9.01
N SER A 330 20.11 -28.87 -9.95
CA SER A 330 19.67 -28.80 -11.35
C SER A 330 18.17 -29.03 -11.48
N TYR A 331 17.57 -28.54 -12.57
CA TYR A 331 16.15 -28.76 -12.85
C TYR A 331 15.77 -30.25 -12.84
N ALA A 332 16.63 -31.12 -13.38
CA ALA A 332 16.42 -32.57 -13.36
C ALA A 332 16.46 -33.13 -11.93
N GLY A 333 17.37 -32.65 -11.07
CA GLY A 333 17.43 -33.04 -9.66
C GLY A 333 16.17 -32.63 -8.90
N ARG A 334 15.75 -31.37 -9.05
CA ARG A 334 14.50 -30.85 -8.48
C ARG A 334 13.28 -31.62 -8.95
N THR A 335 13.24 -32.01 -10.23
CA THR A 335 12.15 -32.79 -10.81
C THR A 335 11.99 -34.14 -10.10
N THR A 336 13.07 -34.91 -9.96
CA THR A 336 13.01 -36.21 -9.25
C THR A 336 12.53 -36.02 -7.81
N GLU A 337 13.14 -35.08 -7.07
CA GLU A 337 12.79 -34.85 -5.67
C GLU A 337 11.35 -34.35 -5.48
N ALA A 338 10.86 -33.48 -6.37
CA ALA A 338 9.47 -33.02 -6.37
C ALA A 338 8.48 -34.15 -6.59
N PHE A 339 8.81 -35.14 -7.43
CA PHE A 339 7.95 -36.31 -7.64
C PHE A 339 7.89 -37.20 -6.40
N ASP A 340 9.03 -37.47 -5.76
CA ASP A 340 9.13 -38.31 -4.55
C ASP A 340 8.37 -37.66 -3.37
N ILE A 341 8.53 -36.33 -3.18
CA ILE A 341 7.83 -35.56 -2.15
C ILE A 341 6.33 -35.49 -2.46
N ALA A 342 5.93 -35.22 -3.72
CA ALA A 342 4.53 -35.20 -4.10
C ALA A 342 3.85 -36.56 -3.86
N ALA A 343 4.53 -37.67 -4.13
CA ALA A 343 4.02 -39.01 -3.84
C ALA A 343 3.73 -39.17 -2.35
N PHE A 344 4.68 -38.82 -1.47
CA PHE A 344 4.50 -38.86 -0.02
C PHE A 344 3.30 -38.04 0.44
N LEU A 345 3.20 -36.79 -0.03
CA LEU A 345 2.12 -35.87 0.38
C LEU A 345 0.74 -36.34 -0.09
N LEU A 346 0.64 -36.92 -1.29
CA LEU A 346 -0.62 -37.44 -1.83
C LEU A 346 -1.09 -38.70 -1.09
N GLU A 347 -0.16 -39.55 -0.63
CA GLU A 347 -0.45 -40.76 0.16
C GLU A 347 -1.01 -40.44 1.56
N GLN A 348 -0.89 -39.20 2.04
CA GLN A 348 -1.48 -38.78 3.31
C GLN A 348 -3.01 -38.63 3.25
N SER A 349 -3.62 -38.75 2.08
CA SER A 349 -5.07 -38.64 1.90
C SER A 349 -5.72 -40.03 1.97
N PRO A 350 -6.58 -40.32 2.96
CA PRO A 350 -7.11 -41.67 3.20
C PRO A 350 -8.04 -42.18 2.08
N GLU A 351 -8.73 -41.28 1.37
CA GLU A 351 -9.60 -41.60 0.25
C GLU A 351 -9.50 -40.54 -0.84
N VAL A 352 -9.47 -40.94 -2.12
CA VAL A 352 -9.39 -40.02 -3.26
C VAL A 352 -10.58 -40.23 -4.18
N PRO A 353 -11.46 -39.22 -4.35
CA PRO A 353 -12.56 -39.31 -5.29
C PRO A 353 -12.07 -39.61 -6.71
N ARG A 354 -12.80 -40.48 -7.41
CA ARG A 354 -12.60 -40.68 -8.86
C ARG A 354 -13.02 -39.41 -9.57
N SER A 355 -12.06 -38.74 -10.20
CA SER A 355 -12.36 -37.53 -10.96
C SER A 355 -13.15 -37.90 -12.22
N ARG A 356 -14.26 -37.18 -12.46
CA ARG A 356 -15.02 -37.26 -13.71
C ARG A 356 -14.93 -35.90 -14.39
N SER A 357 -14.09 -35.81 -15.42
CA SER A 357 -14.05 -34.62 -16.28
C SER A 357 -15.22 -34.65 -17.25
N THR A 358 -16.33 -34.00 -16.87
CA THR A 358 -17.38 -33.63 -17.82
C THR A 358 -17.24 -32.15 -18.16
N PRO A 359 -17.33 -31.75 -19.45
CA PRO A 359 -17.38 -30.35 -19.82
C PRO A 359 -18.48 -29.60 -19.04
N PRO A 360 -18.23 -28.38 -18.54
CA PRO A 360 -19.24 -27.62 -17.82
C PRO A 360 -20.46 -27.30 -18.71
N ASP A 361 -21.67 -27.29 -18.13
CA ASP A 361 -22.88 -26.86 -18.85
C ASP A 361 -22.76 -25.37 -19.22
N PRO A 362 -23.01 -24.97 -20.49
CA PRO A 362 -22.97 -23.57 -20.90
C PRO A 362 -23.83 -22.62 -20.05
N LYS A 363 -24.97 -23.09 -19.52
CA LYS A 363 -25.83 -22.29 -18.62
C LYS A 363 -25.14 -22.02 -17.29
N ASP A 364 -24.48 -23.02 -16.72
CA ASP A 364 -23.73 -22.88 -15.48
C ASP A 364 -22.54 -21.94 -15.66
N VAL A 365 -21.86 -22.03 -16.80
CA VAL A 365 -20.77 -21.10 -17.17
C VAL A 365 -21.29 -19.66 -17.24
N ALA A 366 -22.43 -19.42 -17.88
CA ALA A 366 -23.01 -18.07 -17.98
C ALA A 366 -23.46 -17.55 -16.60
N ASN A 367 -24.12 -18.38 -15.79
CA ASN A 367 -24.53 -18.03 -14.44
C ASN A 367 -23.32 -17.74 -13.53
N GLY A 368 -22.26 -18.55 -13.63
CA GLY A 368 -21.01 -18.36 -12.90
C GLY A 368 -20.31 -17.06 -13.29
N GLY A 369 -20.32 -16.69 -14.57
CA GLY A 369 -19.77 -15.42 -15.03
C GLY A 369 -20.51 -14.21 -14.44
N ARG A 370 -21.86 -14.28 -14.37
CA ARG A 370 -22.66 -13.26 -13.70
C ARG A 370 -22.32 -13.17 -12.21
N LEU A 371 -22.24 -14.30 -11.51
CA LEU A 371 -21.86 -14.35 -10.09
C LEU A 371 -20.46 -13.78 -9.86
N PHE A 372 -19.50 -14.09 -10.72
CA PHE A 372 -18.13 -13.58 -10.64
C PHE A 372 -18.09 -12.04 -10.66
N ALA A 373 -18.92 -11.42 -11.50
CA ALA A 373 -19.06 -9.97 -11.56
C ALA A 373 -19.83 -9.41 -10.34
N GLU A 374 -20.98 -9.98 -10.00
CA GLU A 374 -21.84 -9.50 -8.90
C GLU A 374 -21.15 -9.60 -7.52
N LEU A 375 -20.32 -10.61 -7.32
CA LEU A 375 -19.55 -10.81 -6.09
C LEU A 375 -18.27 -9.96 -6.04
N GLY A 376 -17.95 -9.20 -7.10
CA GLY A 376 -16.76 -8.36 -7.16
C GLY A 376 -15.45 -9.13 -7.30
N CYS A 377 -15.49 -10.39 -7.74
CA CYS A 377 -14.27 -11.19 -7.91
C CYS A 377 -13.26 -10.50 -8.86
N VAL A 378 -13.76 -9.75 -9.84
CA VAL A 378 -12.97 -8.96 -10.79
C VAL A 378 -12.08 -7.90 -10.14
N GLY A 379 -12.39 -7.44 -8.92
CA GLY A 379 -11.56 -6.47 -8.18
C GLY A 379 -10.27 -7.07 -7.64
N CYS A 380 -10.19 -8.40 -7.52
CA CYS A 380 -9.02 -9.12 -6.99
C CYS A 380 -8.46 -10.17 -7.93
N HIS A 381 -9.25 -10.68 -8.88
CA HIS A 381 -8.89 -11.74 -9.79
C HIS A 381 -8.95 -11.29 -11.24
N GLN A 382 -7.96 -11.73 -12.02
CA GLN A 382 -7.93 -11.59 -13.47
C GLN A 382 -8.26 -12.94 -14.10
N VAL A 383 -9.19 -12.96 -15.05
CA VAL A 383 -9.50 -14.15 -15.86
C VAL A 383 -9.11 -13.92 -17.32
N GLU A 384 -8.88 -15.00 -18.06
CA GLU A 384 -8.50 -14.92 -19.47
C GLU A 384 -9.60 -14.22 -20.30
N GLY A 385 -9.19 -13.25 -21.11
CA GLY A 385 -10.07 -12.48 -21.99
C GLY A 385 -10.68 -11.23 -21.34
N GLU A 386 -10.40 -10.93 -20.07
CA GLU A 386 -10.71 -9.63 -19.47
C GLU A 386 -9.64 -8.57 -19.80
N PRO A 387 -10.03 -7.28 -19.78
CA PRO A 387 -9.06 -6.19 -19.86
C PRO A 387 -7.98 -6.32 -18.77
N VAL A 388 -6.74 -6.04 -19.14
CA VAL A 388 -5.58 -6.10 -18.24
C VAL A 388 -5.11 -4.68 -17.96
N LEU A 389 -5.03 -4.31 -16.69
CA LEU A 389 -4.55 -2.99 -16.28
C LEU A 389 -3.02 -2.93 -16.43
N SER A 390 -2.48 -1.73 -16.66
CA SER A 390 -1.03 -1.53 -16.55
C SER A 390 -0.59 -1.77 -15.10
N GLY A 391 0.31 -2.74 -14.90
CA GLY A 391 0.71 -3.16 -13.54
C GLY A 391 -0.43 -3.85 -12.77
N ASP A 392 -1.32 -4.55 -13.48
CA ASP A 392 -2.52 -5.18 -12.92
C ASP A 392 -2.25 -5.86 -11.57
N PRO A 393 -2.85 -5.37 -10.47
CA PRO A 393 -2.56 -5.93 -9.16
C PRO A 393 -3.25 -7.29 -8.96
N ARG A 394 -4.22 -7.67 -9.80
CA ARG A 394 -5.11 -8.82 -9.57
C ARG A 394 -4.37 -10.17 -9.70
N ILE A 395 -4.84 -11.15 -8.95
CA ILE A 395 -4.33 -12.52 -8.99
C ILE A 395 -4.87 -13.23 -10.23
N SER A 396 -3.99 -13.68 -11.11
CA SER A 396 -4.41 -14.41 -12.31
C SER A 396 -5.03 -15.76 -11.97
N LEU A 397 -6.19 -16.04 -12.58
CA LEU A 397 -6.89 -17.32 -12.55
C LEU A 397 -6.74 -18.12 -13.84
N LYS A 398 -5.86 -17.69 -14.76
CA LYS A 398 -5.63 -18.30 -16.08
C LYS A 398 -5.49 -19.83 -16.03
N HIS A 399 -4.86 -20.37 -14.98
CA HIS A 399 -4.54 -21.80 -14.87
C HIS A 399 -5.28 -22.51 -13.73
N VAL A 400 -6.42 -21.98 -13.30
CA VAL A 400 -7.18 -22.52 -12.15
C VAL A 400 -7.58 -23.99 -12.31
N ALA A 401 -7.97 -24.43 -13.52
CA ALA A 401 -8.35 -25.81 -13.78
C ALA A 401 -7.18 -26.80 -13.72
N ALA A 402 -5.94 -26.32 -13.89
CA ALA A 402 -4.77 -27.16 -13.71
C ALA A 402 -4.49 -27.43 -12.23
N LYS A 403 -4.77 -26.47 -11.34
CA LYS A 403 -4.53 -26.60 -9.90
C LYS A 403 -5.54 -27.50 -9.22
N TRP A 404 -6.82 -27.23 -9.44
CA TRP A 404 -7.88 -27.86 -8.68
C TRP A 404 -8.39 -29.11 -9.37
N ARG A 405 -8.82 -30.08 -8.56
CA ARG A 405 -9.75 -31.10 -9.05
C ARG A 405 -11.13 -30.45 -9.25
N PRO A 406 -11.87 -30.79 -10.33
CA PRO A 406 -13.16 -30.18 -10.61
C PRO A 406 -14.13 -30.23 -9.43
N GLU A 407 -14.14 -31.34 -8.70
CA GLU A 407 -15.06 -31.59 -7.58
C GLU A 407 -14.69 -30.78 -6.32
N ALA A 408 -13.43 -30.38 -6.18
CA ALA A 408 -12.92 -29.67 -5.00
C ALA A 408 -12.96 -28.14 -5.13
N LEU A 409 -13.05 -27.61 -6.35
CA LEU A 409 -13.11 -26.16 -6.55
C LEU A 409 -14.37 -25.53 -5.94
N PRO A 410 -15.60 -26.08 -6.11
CA PRO A 410 -16.79 -25.57 -5.43
C PRO A 410 -16.64 -25.52 -3.90
N GLU A 411 -16.11 -26.58 -3.29
CA GLU A 411 -15.90 -26.65 -1.84
C GLU A 411 -14.93 -25.55 -1.35
N PHE A 412 -13.85 -25.29 -2.11
CA PHE A 412 -12.94 -24.20 -1.81
C PHE A 412 -13.61 -22.82 -1.94
N LEU A 413 -14.46 -22.62 -2.95
CA LEU A 413 -15.17 -21.34 -3.13
C LEU A 413 -16.16 -21.06 -1.98
N GLN A 414 -16.73 -22.10 -1.38
CA GLN A 414 -17.62 -22.00 -0.22
C GLN A 414 -16.88 -21.77 1.10
N ALA A 415 -15.68 -22.35 1.25
CA ALA A 415 -14.90 -22.29 2.49
C ALA A 415 -13.38 -22.18 2.21
N PRO A 416 -12.90 -21.02 1.73
CA PRO A 416 -11.50 -20.86 1.34
C PRO A 416 -10.52 -20.97 2.52
N ASP A 417 -11.00 -20.75 3.75
CA ASP A 417 -10.26 -20.78 5.00
C ASP A 417 -10.10 -22.19 5.59
N ARG A 418 -10.89 -23.17 5.13
CA ARG A 418 -10.96 -24.54 5.68
C ARG A 418 -9.60 -25.22 5.80
N HIS A 419 -8.72 -25.04 4.81
CA HIS A 419 -7.37 -25.61 4.79
C HIS A 419 -6.29 -24.54 4.91
N TYR A 420 -6.68 -23.29 5.16
CA TYR A 420 -5.76 -22.17 5.31
C TYR A 420 -6.44 -21.00 6.02
N ALA A 421 -6.39 -20.98 7.36
CA ALA A 421 -7.06 -19.96 8.17
C ALA A 421 -6.58 -18.52 7.86
N TRP A 422 -5.38 -18.37 7.32
CA TRP A 422 -4.78 -17.09 6.92
C TRP A 422 -4.98 -16.76 5.44
N THR A 423 -5.94 -17.42 4.77
CA THR A 423 -6.33 -17.05 3.40
C THR A 423 -6.77 -15.59 3.32
N ARG A 424 -6.44 -14.93 2.21
CA ARG A 424 -6.89 -13.56 1.92
C ARG A 424 -8.24 -13.54 1.23
N MET A 425 -8.64 -14.65 0.63
CA MET A 425 -9.91 -14.75 -0.07
C MET A 425 -11.02 -14.78 0.98
N PRO A 426 -11.96 -13.82 0.96
CA PRO A 426 -13.07 -13.82 1.91
C PRO A 426 -14.01 -15.00 1.64
N THR A 427 -14.70 -15.43 2.69
CA THR A 427 -15.73 -16.47 2.59
C THR A 427 -17.03 -15.85 2.09
N PHE A 428 -17.56 -16.39 0.99
CA PHE A 428 -18.83 -15.97 0.43
C PHE A 428 -19.91 -17.00 0.81
N PRO A 429 -21.13 -16.56 1.22
CA PRO A 429 -22.22 -17.47 1.57
C PRO A 429 -22.88 -18.07 0.30
N LEU A 430 -22.11 -18.86 -0.45
CA LEU A 430 -22.56 -19.49 -1.70
C LEU A 430 -23.35 -20.76 -1.42
N SER A 431 -24.52 -20.87 -2.03
CA SER A 431 -25.21 -22.17 -2.17
C SER A 431 -24.41 -23.13 -3.05
N ASP A 432 -24.70 -24.43 -2.95
CA ASP A 432 -24.04 -25.46 -3.77
C ASP A 432 -24.18 -25.17 -5.28
N GLU A 433 -25.36 -24.73 -5.72
CA GLU A 433 -25.63 -24.35 -7.11
C GLU A 433 -24.76 -23.16 -7.54
N GLN A 434 -24.64 -22.14 -6.71
CA GLN A 434 -23.80 -20.97 -7.02
C GLN A 434 -22.31 -21.33 -7.07
N ALA A 435 -21.85 -22.18 -6.13
CA ALA A 435 -20.46 -22.64 -6.10
C ALA A 435 -20.11 -23.48 -7.33
N LEU A 436 -21.02 -24.38 -7.75
CA LEU A 436 -20.88 -25.18 -8.96
C LEU A 436 -20.86 -24.30 -10.22
N ALA A 437 -21.78 -23.35 -10.35
CA ALA A 437 -21.82 -22.43 -11.48
C ALA A 437 -20.54 -21.57 -11.57
N LEU A 438 -20.08 -21.04 -10.43
CA LEU A 438 -18.84 -20.25 -10.38
C LEU A 438 -17.62 -21.11 -10.74
N ALA A 439 -17.52 -22.34 -10.24
CA ALA A 439 -16.47 -23.28 -10.61
C ALA A 439 -16.51 -23.62 -12.11
N ALA A 440 -17.70 -23.86 -12.68
CA ALA A 440 -17.90 -24.10 -14.10
C ALA A 440 -17.36 -22.94 -14.95
N TYR A 441 -17.68 -21.70 -14.59
CA TYR A 441 -17.15 -20.50 -15.24
C TYR A 441 -15.62 -20.43 -15.20
N LEU A 442 -15.03 -20.60 -14.02
CA LEU A 442 -13.59 -20.55 -13.82
C LEU A 442 -12.85 -21.63 -14.61
N ILE A 443 -13.39 -22.86 -14.63
CA ILE A 443 -12.83 -23.96 -15.42
C ILE A 443 -12.92 -23.64 -16.91
N ALA A 444 -14.06 -23.14 -17.40
CA ALA A 444 -14.26 -22.79 -18.80
C ALA A 444 -13.33 -21.65 -19.28
N LYS A 445 -12.98 -20.71 -18.38
CA LYS A 445 -12.03 -19.62 -18.65
C LYS A 445 -10.57 -20.01 -18.46
N SER A 446 -10.29 -21.23 -18.01
CA SER A 446 -8.92 -21.66 -17.74
C SER A 446 -8.20 -22.08 -19.02
N ALA A 447 -6.98 -21.59 -19.21
CA ALA A 447 -6.05 -22.07 -20.21
C ALA A 447 -5.22 -23.26 -19.67
N PRO A 448 -4.83 -24.21 -20.53
CA PRO A 448 -3.87 -25.25 -20.18
C PRO A 448 -2.56 -24.67 -19.66
N VAL A 449 -1.94 -25.31 -18.67
CA VAL A 449 -0.58 -24.95 -18.23
C VAL A 449 0.41 -25.55 -19.22
N PRO A 450 1.33 -24.76 -19.81
CA PRO A 450 2.41 -25.27 -20.63
C PRO A 450 3.12 -26.43 -19.93
N ASN A 451 3.31 -27.56 -20.61
CA ASN A 451 3.99 -28.71 -20.03
C ASN A 451 5.47 -28.35 -19.84
N PRO A 452 6.02 -28.29 -18.61
CA PRO A 452 7.37 -27.77 -18.41
C PRO A 452 8.46 -28.75 -18.87
N GLY A 453 8.10 -29.89 -19.46
CA GLY A 453 9.04 -30.94 -19.85
C GLY A 453 9.66 -31.64 -18.63
N GLY A 454 10.23 -32.82 -18.85
CA GLY A 454 10.89 -33.60 -17.80
C GLY A 454 9.92 -34.41 -16.93
N ARG A 455 9.23 -35.39 -17.52
CA ARG A 455 8.76 -36.53 -16.71
C ARG A 455 9.99 -37.35 -16.32
N PRO A 456 10.09 -37.86 -15.08
CA PRO A 456 11.05 -38.90 -14.75
C PRO A 456 10.97 -40.02 -15.78
N ASP A 457 12.11 -40.66 -16.07
CA ASP A 457 12.15 -41.81 -16.96
C ASP A 457 11.08 -42.82 -16.51
N PRO A 458 10.10 -43.18 -17.35
CA PRO A 458 9.05 -44.13 -16.99
C PRO A 458 9.60 -45.52 -16.60
N ALA A 459 10.87 -45.82 -16.90
CA ALA A 459 11.55 -47.03 -16.43
C ALA A 459 12.05 -46.94 -14.97
N SER A 460 12.05 -45.77 -14.34
CA SER A 460 12.43 -45.61 -12.94
C SER A 460 11.34 -46.16 -12.00
N PRO A 461 11.69 -46.92 -10.96
CA PRO A 461 10.70 -47.40 -10.00
C PRO A 461 10.00 -46.23 -9.30
N PRO A 462 8.71 -46.36 -8.95
CA PRO A 462 8.03 -45.34 -8.14
C PRO A 462 8.75 -45.20 -6.81
N ARG A 463 9.12 -43.96 -6.48
CA ARG A 463 9.80 -43.59 -5.24
C ARG A 463 8.88 -42.68 -4.45
N VAL A 464 8.92 -42.85 -3.13
CA VAL A 464 8.20 -42.05 -2.16
C VAL A 464 9.23 -41.51 -1.18
N ALA A 465 9.23 -40.19 -0.96
CA ALA A 465 10.12 -39.57 0.02
C ALA A 465 9.77 -40.06 1.44
N SER A 466 10.77 -40.18 2.32
CA SER A 466 10.50 -40.41 3.74
C SER A 466 9.99 -39.13 4.41
N ARG A 467 9.33 -39.24 5.57
CA ARG A 467 8.90 -38.09 6.36
C ARG A 467 10.07 -37.19 6.75
N GLU A 468 11.19 -37.79 7.14
CA GLU A 468 12.42 -37.06 7.51
C GLU A 468 12.96 -36.26 6.33
N THR A 469 12.82 -36.76 5.09
CA THR A 469 13.22 -36.02 3.89
C THR A 469 12.35 -34.78 3.70
N VAL A 470 11.03 -34.91 3.90
CA VAL A 470 10.08 -33.79 3.79
C VAL A 470 10.32 -32.73 4.88
N GLU A 471 10.62 -33.17 6.10
CA GLU A 471 11.00 -32.32 7.24
C GLU A 471 12.33 -31.61 7.00
N ALA A 472 13.37 -32.32 6.53
CA ALA A 472 14.68 -31.76 6.24
C ALA A 472 14.67 -30.69 5.13
N LYS A 473 13.67 -30.74 4.24
CA LYS A 473 13.43 -29.71 3.21
C LYS A 473 12.64 -28.50 3.72
N GLY A 474 12.19 -28.53 4.97
CA GLY A 474 11.44 -27.44 5.60
C GLY A 474 9.99 -27.32 5.20
N CYS A 475 9.42 -28.34 4.54
CA CYS A 475 8.02 -28.33 4.17
C CYS A 475 7.13 -28.20 5.42
N LEU A 476 7.45 -28.97 6.47
CA LEU A 476 6.66 -28.99 7.71
C LEU A 476 6.93 -27.80 8.64
N SER A 477 7.93 -26.95 8.37
CA SER A 477 8.12 -25.71 9.14
C SER A 477 7.02 -24.70 8.84
N CYS A 478 6.47 -24.70 7.62
CA CYS A 478 5.38 -23.79 7.24
C CYS A 478 4.02 -24.50 7.07
N HIS A 479 4.02 -25.70 6.52
CA HIS A 479 2.79 -26.45 6.21
C HIS A 479 2.50 -27.47 7.31
N ARG A 480 1.30 -27.40 7.90
CA ARG A 480 0.87 -28.43 8.85
C ARG A 480 0.47 -29.72 8.13
N LEU A 481 0.74 -30.84 8.79
CA LEU A 481 0.28 -32.18 8.39
C LEU A 481 -0.20 -32.91 9.66
N ASN A 482 -1.51 -33.20 9.76
CA ASN A 482 -2.11 -33.86 10.93
C ASN A 482 -1.71 -33.21 12.28
N ASP A 483 -1.83 -31.88 12.38
CA ASP A 483 -1.53 -31.08 13.57
C ASP A 483 -0.09 -31.19 14.13
N SER A 484 0.88 -31.54 13.28
CA SER A 484 2.30 -31.54 13.67
C SER A 484 2.82 -30.16 14.05
N GLU A 485 3.60 -30.07 15.13
CA GLU A 485 4.37 -28.87 15.48
C GLU A 485 5.47 -28.60 14.42
N PRO A 486 5.67 -27.35 13.98
CA PRO A 486 6.64 -27.01 12.95
C PRO A 486 8.08 -27.15 13.48
N PRO A 487 8.95 -27.95 12.84
CA PRO A 487 10.34 -28.04 13.23
C PRO A 487 11.07 -26.71 12.94
N ALA A 488 11.86 -26.25 13.91
CA ALA A 488 12.80 -25.14 13.70
C ALA A 488 13.87 -25.55 12.68
N LEU A 489 14.20 -24.63 11.77
CA LEU A 489 15.24 -24.85 10.76
C LEU A 489 16.13 -23.61 10.65
N GLY A 490 17.42 -23.78 10.90
CA GLY A 490 18.40 -22.70 10.88
C GLY A 490 18.69 -22.11 12.27
N PRO A 491 19.47 -21.01 12.34
CA PRO A 491 19.78 -20.36 13.60
C PRO A 491 18.51 -19.79 14.25
N GLY A 492 18.51 -19.77 15.59
CA GLY A 492 17.48 -19.08 16.37
C GLY A 492 17.38 -17.60 16.03
N LEU A 493 16.24 -16.99 16.33
CA LEU A 493 15.91 -15.63 15.93
C LEU A 493 16.98 -14.61 16.37
N GLU A 494 17.45 -14.70 17.62
CA GLU A 494 18.50 -13.85 18.17
C GLU A 494 19.81 -13.96 17.37
N ALA A 495 20.23 -15.18 17.05
CA ALA A 495 21.42 -15.44 16.26
C ALA A 495 21.27 -14.97 14.79
N LEU A 496 20.07 -15.03 14.22
CA LEU A 496 19.78 -14.46 12.90
C LEU A 496 20.01 -12.94 12.88
N PHE A 497 19.49 -12.22 13.87
CA PHE A 497 19.66 -10.76 13.95
C PHE A 497 21.09 -10.33 14.30
N ALA A 498 21.87 -11.18 14.97
CA ALA A 498 23.30 -10.96 15.20
C ALA A 498 24.19 -11.34 14.00
N GLY A 499 23.64 -12.01 12.98
CA GLY A 499 24.37 -12.54 11.84
C GLY A 499 24.51 -11.58 10.65
N ASP A 500 25.04 -12.11 9.54
CA ASP A 500 25.23 -11.38 8.28
C ASP A 500 23.98 -11.45 7.38
N TRP A 501 23.25 -10.33 7.28
CA TRP A 501 22.06 -10.18 6.43
C TRP A 501 22.36 -10.01 4.93
N GLY A 502 23.63 -10.13 4.52
CA GLY A 502 24.05 -10.34 3.14
C GLY A 502 24.07 -11.81 2.70
N ARG A 503 23.75 -12.76 3.59
CA ARG A 503 23.79 -14.22 3.35
C ARG A 503 22.41 -14.87 3.44
N GLY A 504 22.33 -16.13 3.02
CA GLY A 504 21.10 -16.93 3.13
C GLY A 504 19.98 -16.40 2.22
N CYS A 505 18.74 -16.42 2.70
CA CYS A 505 17.56 -16.02 1.91
C CYS A 505 17.62 -14.59 1.37
N VAL A 506 18.41 -13.70 2.00
CA VAL A 506 18.55 -12.28 1.65
C VAL A 506 19.85 -12.00 0.88
N ALA A 507 20.57 -13.03 0.44
CA ALA A 507 21.76 -12.86 -0.39
C ALA A 507 21.44 -12.32 -1.80
N ASP A 508 22.40 -11.61 -2.39
CA ASP A 508 22.23 -11.04 -3.74
C ASP A 508 22.40 -12.06 -4.88
N ASP A 509 23.04 -13.19 -4.59
CA ASP A 509 23.32 -14.25 -5.55
C ASP A 509 23.19 -15.66 -4.93
N ALA A 510 23.31 -16.68 -5.79
CA ALA A 510 23.17 -18.08 -5.40
C ALA A 510 24.30 -18.55 -4.45
N ASP A 511 25.50 -18.00 -4.58
CA ASP A 511 26.66 -18.39 -3.76
C ASP A 511 26.51 -17.87 -2.33
N GLY A 512 26.05 -16.63 -2.16
CA GLY A 512 25.71 -16.05 -0.87
C GLY A 512 24.50 -16.72 -0.22
N ARG A 513 23.55 -17.21 -1.02
CA ARG A 513 22.35 -17.92 -0.54
C ARG A 513 22.67 -19.32 -0.03
N GLY A 514 23.58 -20.03 -0.68
CA GLY A 514 23.92 -21.40 -0.34
C GLY A 514 22.70 -22.34 -0.42
N THR A 515 22.40 -23.03 0.68
CA THR A 515 21.28 -23.99 0.77
C THR A 515 19.97 -23.39 1.29
N ALA A 516 19.93 -22.08 1.56
CA ALA A 516 18.72 -21.43 2.05
C ALA A 516 17.62 -21.39 0.96
N PRO A 517 16.33 -21.43 1.34
CA PRO A 517 15.23 -21.29 0.40
C PRO A 517 15.32 -20.02 -0.45
N ASP A 518 14.92 -20.13 -1.72
CA ASP A 518 14.86 -18.98 -2.63
C ASP A 518 13.43 -18.41 -2.67
N PHE A 519 13.21 -17.30 -1.97
CA PHE A 519 11.95 -16.55 -2.00
C PHE A 519 11.78 -15.70 -3.26
N ALA A 520 12.82 -15.61 -4.11
CA ALA A 520 12.89 -14.73 -5.27
C ALA A 520 12.63 -13.25 -4.92
N PHE A 521 13.16 -12.79 -3.79
CA PHE A 521 13.11 -11.39 -3.41
C PHE A 521 13.73 -10.52 -4.52
N THR A 522 13.12 -9.37 -4.78
CA THR A 522 13.70 -8.30 -5.59
C THR A 522 14.86 -7.64 -4.85
N ALA A 523 15.66 -6.84 -5.56
CA ALA A 523 16.73 -6.07 -4.93
C ALA A 523 16.21 -5.11 -3.85
N ALA A 524 15.07 -4.44 -4.12
CA ALA A 524 14.43 -3.53 -3.17
C ALA A 524 13.91 -4.27 -1.91
N GLU A 525 13.34 -5.47 -2.07
CA GLU A 525 12.90 -6.29 -0.93
C GLU A 525 14.09 -6.76 -0.07
N ARG A 526 15.20 -7.15 -0.70
CA ARG A 526 16.44 -7.49 0.04
C ARG A 526 16.99 -6.29 0.80
N GLU A 527 17.01 -5.12 0.19
CA GLU A 527 17.42 -3.88 0.84
C GLU A 527 16.51 -3.54 2.02
N ALA A 528 15.19 -3.65 1.85
CA ALA A 528 14.21 -3.41 2.90
C ALA A 528 14.40 -4.38 4.09
N LEU A 529 14.60 -5.68 3.83
CA LEU A 529 14.91 -6.69 4.85
C LEU A 529 16.20 -6.36 5.62
N ARG A 530 17.27 -5.94 4.92
CA ARG A 530 18.54 -5.52 5.54
C ARG A 530 18.37 -4.25 6.37
N ALA A 531 17.63 -3.26 5.86
CA ALA A 531 17.34 -2.02 6.57
C ALA A 531 16.54 -2.29 7.85
N PHE A 532 15.55 -3.20 7.78
CA PHE A 532 14.80 -3.68 8.93
C PHE A 532 15.70 -4.33 9.99
N ALA A 533 16.59 -5.23 9.57
CA ALA A 533 17.52 -5.90 10.47
C ALA A 533 18.46 -4.93 11.20
N ALA A 534 19.01 -3.96 10.46
CA ALA A 534 19.91 -2.94 10.98
C ALA A 534 19.24 -1.89 11.90
N ASN A 535 17.91 -1.90 12.00
CA ASN A 535 17.15 -0.91 12.78
C ASN A 535 16.35 -1.60 13.90
N ASP A 536 17.03 -2.30 14.82
CA ASP A 536 16.39 -3.01 15.96
C ASP A 536 15.21 -3.90 15.55
N GLY A 537 15.35 -4.60 14.42
CA GLY A 537 14.27 -5.37 13.83
C GLY A 537 13.70 -6.42 14.79
N LEU A 538 14.56 -7.11 15.55
CA LEU A 538 14.19 -8.12 16.54
C LEU A 538 13.21 -7.58 17.59
N GLN A 539 13.57 -6.47 18.25
CA GLN A 539 12.75 -5.87 19.29
C GLN A 539 11.40 -5.43 18.72
N SER A 540 11.39 -4.93 17.48
CA SER A 540 10.17 -4.48 16.83
C SER A 540 9.15 -5.60 16.60
N LEU A 541 9.59 -6.85 16.41
CA LEU A 541 8.72 -8.01 16.21
C LEU A 541 7.86 -8.32 17.45
N SER A 542 8.40 -8.03 18.64
CA SER A 542 7.74 -8.26 19.93
C SER A 542 6.67 -7.21 20.29
N ARG A 543 6.45 -6.22 19.43
CA ARG A 543 5.53 -5.11 19.68
C ARG A 543 4.36 -5.11 18.69
N ARG A 544 3.17 -5.40 19.19
CA ARG A 544 1.91 -5.23 18.45
C ARG A 544 1.45 -3.78 18.48
N VAL A 545 1.29 -3.19 17.30
CA VAL A 545 0.76 -1.82 17.12
C VAL A 545 -0.49 -1.90 16.21
N PRO A 546 -1.70 -1.64 16.72
CA PRO A 546 -2.94 -1.79 15.96
C PRO A 546 -2.99 -0.96 14.68
N GLU A 547 -2.52 0.29 14.72
CA GLU A 547 -2.51 1.17 13.55
C GLU A 547 -1.66 0.63 12.41
N GLU A 548 -0.44 0.17 12.71
CA GLU A 548 0.43 -0.40 11.67
C GLU A 548 -0.08 -1.75 11.17
N PHE A 549 -0.69 -2.56 12.04
CA PHE A 549 -1.36 -3.79 11.62
C PHE A 549 -2.49 -3.47 10.64
N ALA A 550 -3.38 -2.53 10.97
CA ALA A 550 -4.48 -2.12 10.09
C ALA A 550 -3.98 -1.57 8.75
N ALA A 551 -2.90 -0.78 8.76
CA ALA A 551 -2.27 -0.27 7.54
C ALA A 551 -1.78 -1.41 6.62
N ARG A 552 -1.11 -2.42 7.18
CA ARG A 552 -0.67 -3.60 6.40
C ARG A 552 -1.84 -4.45 5.92
N GLN A 553 -2.84 -4.68 6.77
CA GLN A 553 -4.02 -5.48 6.40
C GLN A 553 -4.79 -4.85 5.23
N TYR A 554 -4.83 -3.52 5.13
CA TYR A 554 -5.43 -2.86 3.97
C TYR A 554 -4.82 -3.33 2.63
N SER A 555 -3.48 -3.39 2.58
CA SER A 555 -2.74 -3.85 1.40
C SER A 555 -2.80 -5.38 1.24
N GLU A 556 -2.58 -6.13 2.32
CA GLU A 556 -2.54 -7.60 2.30
C GLU A 556 -3.88 -8.22 1.91
N LEU A 557 -4.99 -7.64 2.37
CA LEU A 557 -6.35 -8.04 2.01
C LEU A 557 -6.86 -7.37 0.73
N ARG A 558 -6.03 -6.55 0.07
CA ARG A 558 -6.35 -5.89 -1.21
C ARG A 558 -7.66 -5.10 -1.14
N CYS A 559 -7.84 -4.33 -0.06
CA CYS A 559 -9.06 -3.58 0.18
C CYS A 559 -9.37 -2.57 -0.95
N ASN A 560 -8.33 -2.07 -1.62
CA ASN A 560 -8.45 -1.21 -2.80
C ASN A 560 -8.98 -1.95 -4.05
N GLY A 561 -9.19 -3.26 -3.98
CA GLY A 561 -9.89 -4.00 -5.03
C GLY A 561 -11.35 -3.54 -5.20
N CYS A 562 -12.00 -3.15 -4.10
CA CYS A 562 -13.41 -2.74 -4.07
C CYS A 562 -13.66 -1.36 -3.43
N HIS A 563 -12.72 -0.85 -2.64
CA HIS A 563 -12.90 0.43 -1.94
C HIS A 563 -11.92 1.49 -2.43
N THR A 564 -12.44 2.65 -2.82
CA THR A 564 -11.63 3.85 -3.03
C THR A 564 -11.05 4.32 -1.70
N ARG A 565 -9.82 4.84 -1.71
CA ARG A 565 -9.21 5.38 -0.49
C ARG A 565 -8.22 6.49 -0.82
N ASP A 566 -8.33 7.59 -0.07
CA ASP A 566 -7.39 8.72 -0.14
C ASP A 566 -7.16 9.22 -1.58
N GLY A 567 -8.23 9.28 -2.39
CA GLY A 567 -8.21 9.71 -3.78
C GLY A 567 -7.79 8.65 -4.81
N GLN A 568 -7.39 7.45 -4.36
CA GLN A 568 -7.11 6.33 -5.26
C GLN A 568 -8.41 5.58 -5.62
N PRO A 569 -8.72 5.40 -6.92
CA PRO A 569 -9.86 4.63 -7.36
C PRO A 569 -9.67 3.14 -7.03
N ASP A 570 -10.76 2.43 -6.81
CA ASP A 570 -10.72 0.98 -6.65
C ASP A 570 -10.45 0.26 -7.99
N VAL A 571 -9.92 -0.96 -7.91
CA VAL A 571 -9.56 -1.76 -9.11
C VAL A 571 -10.79 -2.11 -9.93
N TRP A 572 -11.92 -2.43 -9.28
CA TRP A 572 -13.15 -2.81 -9.97
C TRP A 572 -13.65 -1.67 -10.87
N THR A 573 -13.74 -0.44 -10.35
CA THR A 573 -14.12 0.74 -11.14
C THR A 573 -13.17 0.95 -12.32
N GLN A 574 -11.86 0.77 -12.13
CA GLN A 574 -10.87 0.91 -13.21
C GLN A 574 -11.06 -0.13 -14.32
N VAL A 575 -11.28 -1.41 -13.98
CA VAL A 575 -11.54 -2.46 -14.96
C VAL A 575 -12.85 -2.20 -15.71
N SER A 576 -13.88 -1.73 -15.00
CA SER A 576 -15.19 -1.42 -15.61
C SER A 576 -15.10 -0.26 -16.60
N ALA A 577 -14.33 0.77 -16.28
CA ALA A 577 -14.08 1.89 -17.20
C ALA A 577 -13.36 1.42 -18.47
N LEU A 578 -12.30 0.61 -18.32
CA LEU A 578 -11.55 0.07 -19.46
C LEU A 578 -12.40 -0.85 -20.36
N ALA A 579 -13.31 -1.62 -19.76
CA ALA A 579 -14.24 -2.46 -20.52
C ALA A 579 -15.28 -1.63 -21.30
N ALA A 580 -15.74 -0.50 -20.74
CA ALA A 580 -16.67 0.40 -21.42
C ALA A 580 -16.01 1.09 -22.62
N ASP A 581 -14.76 1.56 -22.47
CA ASP A 581 -13.99 2.17 -23.56
C ASP A 581 -13.76 1.18 -24.70
N ALA A 582 -13.42 -0.08 -24.39
CA ALA A 582 -13.23 -1.13 -25.39
C ALA A 582 -14.52 -1.50 -26.16
N GLY A 583 -15.70 -1.20 -25.59
CA GLY A 583 -17.00 -1.43 -26.23
C GLY A 583 -17.53 -0.24 -27.03
N ALA A 584 -16.92 0.94 -26.92
CA ALA A 584 -17.36 2.16 -27.62
C ALA A 584 -16.82 2.28 -29.07
N ASP A 585 -15.84 1.45 -29.44
CA ASP A 585 -15.25 1.38 -30.79
C ASP A 585 -15.89 0.29 -31.69
N GLY A 586 -17.04 -0.27 -31.30
CA GLY A 586 -17.73 -1.38 -31.98
C GLY A 586 -19.00 -1.02 -32.74
#